data_AF-G7Y7P8-F1
#
_entry.id   AF-G7Y7P8-F1
#
_cell.length_a   1.000
_cell.length_b   1.000
_cell.length_c   1.000
_cell.angle_alpha   90.00
_cell.angle_beta   90.00
_cell.angle_gamma   90.00
#
_symmetry.space_group_name_H-M   'P 1'
#
loop_
_entity.id
_entity.type
_entity.pdbx_description
1 polymer ?
#
loop_
_entity_poly.entity_id
_entity_poly.type
_entity_poly.pdbx_seq_one_letter_code
_entity_poly.pdbx_strand_id
1 'polypeptide(L)'
;MVIRGDRKHRATAVSVEPFCFAEELITPLGPTDTVTYLGIPFTFKGKGVFNHRQHLLKLLDEVTRAPLKPHQRMEITMNYLIRRLTYSLVLGQVHRNTLKRLDNYIRQSIRGWLRLPKDTPISYIHAGKQHGGLGIPSLSATIPMQRRVRMVKLLSTQCRVLRNVVNDSAFGKVVRDLSLPIRVHGSCVNTKEELVAAWGDSLHNSVDGRGLRELVASPLSNRWLVFPERVFSRIFIRGIQLRCNLLRTRVRSARHGHGGQTILCRGNCGQPESLVHILQSCWITHDARCARHNRVARELAKRLRRLGYTVFEELRAPTSTSFIKPDLIAVRERRATVIDVSIVSDGRGVTVWNEKKQKYGADEFSLAIISALHAIGCDVDFLVHQPMIISYRGIYFPQSAKAVIGLGLSKVTVSDLCLLAIVGSLRTYDTFMRGTWR
;
A
#
# COMPACT_ATOMS: atom_id res chain seq x y z
N MET A 1 47.18 13.41 -30.98
CA MET A 1 46.79 12.40 -29.97
C MET A 1 48.04 12.01 -29.21
N VAL A 2 48.16 12.36 -27.93
CA VAL A 2 49.37 12.04 -27.13
C VAL A 2 48.96 11.09 -26.02
N ILE A 3 49.46 9.85 -26.08
CA ILE A 3 49.24 8.86 -25.02
C ILE A 3 50.21 9.21 -23.88
N ARG A 4 49.72 9.79 -22.80
CA ARG A 4 50.44 9.87 -21.52
C ARG A 4 49.74 8.97 -20.52
N GLY A 5 50.44 7.96 -20.03
CA GLY A 5 49.95 7.06 -18.98
C GLY A 5 51.11 6.53 -18.15
N ASP A 6 50.94 6.52 -16.84
CA ASP A 6 51.83 5.83 -15.90
C ASP A 6 51.59 4.31 -15.97
N ARG A 7 52.62 3.51 -15.64
CA ARG A 7 52.81 2.08 -15.96
C ARG A 7 51.65 1.13 -15.57
N LYS A 8 50.64 1.59 -14.81
CA LYS A 8 49.46 0.80 -14.42
C LYS A 8 48.13 1.18 -15.12
N HIS A 9 48.01 2.36 -15.73
CA HIS A 9 46.76 2.83 -16.34
C HIS A 9 47.03 3.57 -17.66
N ARG A 10 46.83 2.89 -18.81
CA ARG A 10 46.86 3.54 -20.12
C ARG A 10 45.56 4.33 -20.32
N ALA A 11 45.64 5.66 -20.27
CA ALA A 11 44.55 6.55 -20.65
C ALA A 11 44.92 7.30 -21.93
N THR A 12 44.11 7.17 -22.98
CA THR A 12 44.23 8.00 -24.18
C THR A 12 43.74 9.41 -23.85
N ALA A 13 44.64 10.39 -23.85
CA ALA A 13 44.32 11.79 -23.63
C ALA A 13 44.47 12.57 -24.95
N VAL A 14 43.50 13.42 -25.27
CA VAL A 14 43.69 14.43 -26.31
C VAL A 14 44.38 15.61 -25.63
N SER A 15 45.57 15.99 -26.10
CA SER A 15 46.18 17.26 -25.73
C SER A 15 45.30 18.36 -26.30
N VAL A 16 44.50 19.00 -25.46
CA VAL A 16 43.66 20.13 -25.86
C VAL A 16 44.49 21.38 -25.64
N GLU A 17 44.65 22.19 -26.67
CA GLU A 17 45.28 23.52 -26.52
C GLU A 17 44.40 24.39 -25.60
N PRO A 18 45.01 25.23 -24.75
CA PRO A 18 44.24 26.13 -23.88
C PRO A 18 43.35 27.04 -24.73
N PHE A 19 42.08 27.16 -24.36
CA PHE A 19 41.13 28.03 -25.06
C PHE A 19 41.03 29.36 -24.31
N CYS A 20 41.27 30.49 -24.97
CA CYS A 20 41.08 31.81 -24.37
C CYS A 20 39.69 32.36 -24.68
N PHE A 21 38.97 32.81 -23.66
CA PHE A 21 37.70 33.54 -23.80
C PHE A 21 37.77 34.82 -22.98
N ALA A 22 37.55 35.98 -23.61
CA ALA A 22 37.62 37.29 -22.96
C ALA A 22 38.92 37.49 -22.15
N GLU A 23 40.06 37.13 -22.74
CA GLU A 23 41.41 37.22 -22.13
C GLU A 23 41.67 36.28 -20.94
N GLU A 24 40.69 35.47 -20.53
CA GLU A 24 40.89 34.40 -19.53
C GLU A 24 41.22 33.06 -20.21
N LEU A 25 42.25 32.39 -19.70
CA LEU A 25 42.68 31.07 -20.16
C LEU A 25 41.79 29.99 -19.52
N ILE A 26 40.99 29.30 -20.34
CA ILE A 26 40.18 28.16 -19.89
C ILE A 26 41.05 26.90 -19.90
N THR A 27 41.41 26.44 -18.70
CA THR A 27 42.21 25.23 -18.52
C THR A 27 41.41 23.99 -18.97
N PRO A 28 41.93 23.18 -19.90
CA PRO A 28 41.25 21.96 -20.34
C PRO A 28 41.25 20.91 -19.23
N LEU A 29 40.20 20.09 -19.17
CA LEU A 29 40.12 18.99 -18.21
C LEU A 29 41.12 17.89 -18.54
N GLY A 30 41.97 17.57 -17.57
CA GLY A 30 42.86 16.42 -17.64
C GLY A 30 42.11 15.08 -17.61
N PRO A 31 42.80 13.95 -17.88
CA PRO A 31 42.19 12.63 -17.97
C PRO A 31 41.58 12.12 -16.66
N THR A 32 42.09 12.61 -15.54
CA THR A 32 41.64 12.26 -14.18
C THR A 32 40.71 13.32 -13.60
N ASP A 33 40.59 14.47 -14.25
CA ASP A 33 39.90 15.61 -13.68
C ASP A 33 38.39 15.44 -13.80
N THR A 34 37.71 15.87 -12.74
CA THR A 34 36.25 15.88 -12.70
C THR A 34 35.77 17.26 -12.32
N VAL A 35 34.85 17.81 -13.10
CA VAL A 35 34.13 19.06 -12.78
C VAL A 35 32.69 18.74 -12.45
N THR A 36 32.16 19.33 -11.40
CA THR A 36 30.74 19.19 -11.05
C THR A 36 29.96 20.35 -11.64
N TYR A 37 29.00 20.05 -12.51
CA TYR A 37 28.07 21.03 -13.05
C TYR A 37 26.65 20.67 -12.63
N LEU A 38 26.00 21.61 -11.93
CA LEU A 38 24.66 21.45 -11.34
C LEU A 38 24.51 20.14 -10.53
N GLY A 39 25.57 19.70 -9.85
CA GLY A 39 25.55 18.46 -9.05
C GLY A 39 25.74 17.16 -9.84
N ILE A 40 26.11 17.24 -11.13
CA ILE A 40 26.48 16.08 -11.96
C ILE A 40 27.98 16.16 -12.25
N PRO A 41 28.75 15.08 -12.01
CA PRO A 41 30.16 15.06 -12.37
C PRO A 41 30.31 14.95 -13.89
N PHE A 42 31.29 15.67 -14.43
CA PHE A 42 31.75 15.61 -15.81
C PHE A 42 33.25 15.32 -15.82
N THR A 43 33.67 14.52 -16.78
CA THR A 43 35.05 14.19 -17.11
C THR A 43 35.34 14.71 -18.52
N PHE A 44 36.58 14.64 -18.98
CA PHE A 44 36.92 14.93 -20.38
C PHE A 44 36.12 14.11 -21.42
N LYS A 45 35.54 12.95 -21.04
CA LYS A 45 34.68 12.11 -21.90
C LYS A 45 33.19 12.48 -21.84
N GLY A 46 32.81 13.52 -21.09
CA GLY A 46 31.42 13.88 -20.82
C GLY A 46 30.97 13.45 -19.42
N LYS A 47 29.71 13.02 -19.27
CA LYS A 47 29.13 12.72 -17.95
C LYS A 47 29.95 11.66 -17.21
N GLY A 48 30.44 12.03 -16.03
CA GLY A 48 31.18 11.15 -15.14
C GLY A 48 30.31 10.10 -14.48
N VAL A 49 30.96 9.06 -13.97
CA VAL A 49 30.30 7.99 -13.20
C VAL A 49 30.13 8.44 -11.76
N PHE A 50 28.90 8.48 -11.28
CA PHE A 50 28.60 8.73 -9.87
C PHE A 50 28.28 7.42 -9.14
N ASN A 51 28.88 7.21 -7.96
CA ASN A 51 28.63 6.01 -7.16
C ASN A 51 27.29 6.09 -6.39
N HIS A 52 26.19 5.97 -7.14
CA HIS A 52 24.83 6.00 -6.57
C HIS A 52 24.59 4.91 -5.52
N ARG A 53 25.30 3.77 -5.62
CA ARG A 53 25.18 2.67 -4.66
C ARG A 53 25.66 3.10 -3.29
N GLN A 54 26.89 3.58 -3.18
CA GLN A 54 27.48 3.98 -1.90
C GLN A 54 26.69 5.16 -1.30
N HIS A 55 26.29 6.12 -2.13
CA HIS A 55 25.48 7.25 -1.66
C HIS A 55 24.12 6.80 -1.12
N LEU A 56 23.40 5.92 -1.83
CA LEU A 56 22.14 5.35 -1.35
C LEU A 56 22.31 4.58 -0.04
N LEU A 57 23.32 3.72 0.06
CA LEU A 57 23.57 2.92 1.26
C LEU A 57 23.85 3.80 2.47
N LYS A 58 24.63 4.87 2.31
CA LYS A 58 24.87 5.86 3.38
C LYS A 58 23.56 6.49 3.86
N LEU A 59 22.72 6.96 2.93
CA LEU A 59 21.44 7.59 3.29
C LEU A 59 20.46 6.61 3.98
N LEU A 60 20.41 5.35 3.51
CA LEU A 60 19.56 4.32 4.12
C LEU A 60 20.06 3.94 5.52
N ASP A 61 21.38 3.90 5.72
CA ASP A 61 21.99 3.65 7.02
C ASP A 61 21.68 4.78 8.02
N GLU A 62 21.81 6.05 7.60
CA GLU A 62 21.43 7.22 8.40
C GLU A 62 19.95 7.15 8.87
N VAL A 63 19.03 6.82 7.96
CA VAL A 63 17.61 6.62 8.28
C VAL A 63 17.40 5.43 9.22
N THR A 64 18.21 4.37 9.09
CA THR A 64 18.09 3.16 9.91
C THR A 64 18.58 3.39 11.33
N ARG A 65 19.65 4.17 11.51
CA ARG A 65 20.22 4.50 12.83
C ARG A 65 19.40 5.53 13.59
N ALA A 66 18.70 6.42 12.89
CA ALA A 66 17.86 7.43 13.53
C ALA A 66 16.72 6.79 14.37
N PRO A 67 16.37 7.35 15.54
CA PRO A 67 15.32 6.85 16.44
C PRO A 67 13.92 7.19 15.92
N LEU A 68 13.62 6.74 14.71
CA LEU A 68 12.40 7.03 13.97
C LEU A 68 11.40 5.87 14.04
N LYS A 69 10.10 6.21 14.06
CA LYS A 69 9.02 5.23 13.89
C LYS A 69 9.07 4.62 12.48
N PRO A 70 8.60 3.38 12.29
CA PRO A 70 8.65 2.70 10.99
C PRO A 70 7.99 3.47 9.84
N HIS A 71 6.87 4.15 10.10
CA HIS A 71 6.19 4.97 9.10
C HIS A 71 7.00 6.21 8.70
N GLN A 72 7.71 6.84 9.66
CA GLN A 72 8.58 7.98 9.39
C GLN A 72 9.75 7.58 8.49
N ARG A 73 10.34 6.39 8.71
CA ARG A 73 11.41 5.87 7.85
C ARG A 73 10.95 5.66 6.41
N MET A 74 9.74 5.11 6.22
CA MET A 74 9.13 4.98 4.89
C MET A 74 8.91 6.34 4.23
N GLU A 75 8.34 7.29 4.99
CA GLU A 75 8.02 8.62 4.48
C GLU A 75 9.28 9.39 4.06
N ILE A 76 10.31 9.40 4.89
CA ILE A 76 11.62 9.99 4.57
C ILE A 76 12.19 9.37 3.30
N THR A 77 12.14 8.05 3.21
CA THR A 77 12.66 7.32 2.04
C THR A 77 11.92 7.71 0.76
N MET A 78 10.59 7.75 0.81
CA MET A 78 9.74 8.01 -0.34
C MET A 78 9.77 9.48 -0.79
N ASN A 79 9.65 10.41 0.16
CA ASN A 79 9.43 11.82 -0.13
C ASN A 79 10.72 12.64 -0.21
N TYR A 80 11.82 12.19 0.41
CA TYR A 80 13.05 12.98 0.50
C TYR A 80 14.23 12.23 -0.11
N LEU A 81 14.51 11.00 0.34
CA LEU A 81 15.67 10.24 -0.09
C LEU A 81 15.60 9.90 -1.58
N ILE A 82 14.50 9.27 -2.04
CA ILE A 82 14.33 8.92 -3.45
C ILE A 82 14.36 10.18 -4.32
N ARG A 83 13.68 11.26 -3.88
CA ARG A 83 13.67 12.53 -4.62
C ARG A 83 15.05 13.16 -4.77
N ARG A 84 15.88 13.10 -3.73
CA ARG A 84 17.27 13.57 -3.75
C ARG A 84 18.11 12.83 -4.81
N LEU A 85 17.85 11.53 -4.98
CA LEU A 85 18.54 10.72 -6.00
C LEU A 85 18.01 10.99 -7.41
N THR A 86 16.71 11.28 -7.56
CA THR A 86 16.04 11.42 -8.86
C THR A 86 16.76 12.35 -9.81
N TYR A 87 17.20 13.54 -9.36
CA TYR A 87 17.89 14.51 -10.23
C TYR A 87 19.13 13.89 -10.89
N SER A 88 20.03 13.35 -10.06
CA SER A 88 21.27 12.71 -10.52
C SER A 88 21.00 11.46 -11.38
N LEU A 89 19.97 10.68 -11.03
CA LEU A 89 19.57 9.49 -11.77
C LEU A 89 18.91 9.81 -13.11
N VAL A 90 18.18 10.91 -13.25
CA VAL A 90 17.55 11.30 -14.52
C VAL A 90 18.59 11.92 -15.46
N LEU A 91 19.46 12.78 -14.95
CA LEU A 91 20.37 13.56 -15.79
C LEU A 91 21.74 12.92 -15.99
N GLY A 92 22.21 12.11 -15.04
CA GLY A 92 23.50 11.41 -15.09
C GLY A 92 23.51 10.18 -15.99
N GLN A 93 24.68 9.55 -16.13
CA GLN A 93 24.84 8.30 -16.87
C GLN A 93 24.63 7.10 -15.95
N VAL A 94 23.49 6.41 -16.12
CA VAL A 94 23.10 5.30 -15.24
C VAL A 94 22.55 4.14 -16.06
N HIS A 95 23.09 2.94 -15.82
CA HIS A 95 22.63 1.71 -16.43
C HIS A 95 21.37 1.15 -15.75
N ARG A 96 20.53 0.45 -16.52
CA ARG A 96 19.31 -0.21 -16.02
C ARG A 96 19.58 -1.17 -14.86
N ASN A 97 20.67 -1.93 -14.93
CA ASN A 97 21.06 -2.86 -13.85
C ASN A 97 21.42 -2.14 -12.55
N THR A 98 21.98 -0.93 -12.63
CA THR A 98 22.23 -0.09 -11.46
C THR A 98 20.90 0.29 -10.80
N LEU A 99 19.91 0.76 -11.56
CA LEU A 99 18.58 1.09 -11.03
C LEU A 99 17.91 -0.11 -10.34
N LYS A 100 17.98 -1.30 -10.95
CA LYS A 100 17.47 -2.54 -10.34
C LYS A 100 18.15 -2.88 -9.01
N ARG A 101 19.48 -2.67 -8.92
CA ARG A 101 20.24 -2.88 -7.67
C ARG A 101 19.84 -1.86 -6.61
N LEU A 102 19.67 -0.58 -6.96
CA LEU A 102 19.19 0.45 -6.03
C LEU A 102 17.80 0.10 -5.48
N ASP A 103 16.88 -0.32 -6.36
CA ASP A 103 15.56 -0.82 -5.97
C ASP A 103 15.65 -2.01 -4.99
N ASN A 104 16.59 -2.94 -5.19
CA ASN A 104 16.81 -4.04 -4.25
C ASN A 104 17.19 -3.56 -2.85
N TYR A 105 18.13 -2.60 -2.74
CA TYR A 105 18.55 -2.04 -1.45
C TYR A 105 17.42 -1.31 -0.72
N ILE A 106 16.62 -0.53 -1.46
CA ILE A 106 15.44 0.16 -0.92
C ILE A 106 14.45 -0.88 -0.40
N ARG A 107 14.10 -1.88 -1.22
CA ARG A 107 13.16 -2.94 -0.81
C ARG A 107 13.67 -3.72 0.41
N GLN A 108 14.96 -4.03 0.47
CA GLN A 108 15.56 -4.73 1.62
C GLN A 108 15.44 -3.91 2.91
N SER A 109 15.71 -2.60 2.83
CA SER A 109 15.61 -1.70 3.99
C SER A 109 14.16 -1.57 4.46
N ILE A 110 13.22 -1.37 3.53
CA ILE A 110 11.78 -1.31 3.82
C ILE A 110 11.30 -2.61 4.46
N ARG A 111 11.68 -3.78 3.92
CA ARG A 111 11.35 -5.07 4.53
C ARG A 111 11.93 -5.21 5.94
N GLY A 112 13.15 -4.75 6.18
CA GLY A 112 13.78 -4.75 7.50
C GLY A 112 13.01 -3.90 8.51
N TRP A 113 12.74 -2.64 8.18
CA TRP A 113 12.03 -1.71 9.08
C TRP A 113 10.60 -2.14 9.39
N LEU A 114 9.91 -2.74 8.41
CA LEU A 114 8.54 -3.23 8.55
C LEU A 114 8.45 -4.70 8.94
N ARG A 115 9.58 -5.38 9.18
CA ARG A 115 9.65 -6.81 9.51
C ARG A 115 8.85 -7.67 8.53
N LEU A 116 8.95 -7.37 7.24
CA LEU A 116 8.23 -8.11 6.19
C LEU A 116 9.03 -9.35 5.76
N PRO A 117 8.36 -10.49 5.54
CA PRO A 117 8.99 -11.68 4.97
C PRO A 117 9.67 -11.43 3.61
N LYS A 118 10.69 -12.25 3.29
CA LYS A 118 11.42 -12.17 2.00
C LYS A 118 10.52 -12.40 0.79
N ASP A 119 9.51 -13.24 0.94
CA ASP A 119 8.50 -13.60 -0.07
C ASP A 119 7.39 -12.57 -0.23
N THR A 120 7.49 -11.40 0.44
CA THR A 120 6.54 -10.30 0.26
C THR A 120 6.51 -9.88 -1.22
N PRO A 121 5.31 -9.83 -1.85
CA PRO A 121 5.18 -9.44 -3.24
C PRO A 121 5.86 -8.10 -3.53
N ILE A 122 6.68 -8.05 -4.58
CA ILE A 122 7.34 -6.81 -5.01
C ILE A 122 6.29 -5.75 -5.38
N SER A 123 5.19 -6.18 -6.00
CA SER A 123 4.04 -5.33 -6.30
C SER A 123 3.41 -4.70 -5.05
N TYR A 124 3.43 -5.36 -3.89
CA TYR A 124 2.93 -4.76 -2.64
C TYR A 124 3.78 -3.56 -2.18
N ILE A 125 5.08 -3.58 -2.42
CA ILE A 125 5.99 -2.48 -2.06
C ILE A 125 5.78 -1.27 -3.00
N HIS A 126 5.61 -1.53 -4.29
CA HIS A 126 5.59 -0.48 -5.32
C HIS A 126 4.20 0.04 -5.68
N ALA A 127 3.16 -0.79 -5.58
CA ALA A 127 1.79 -0.36 -5.86
C ALA A 127 1.40 0.80 -4.94
N GLY A 128 0.68 1.77 -5.50
CA GLY A 128 0.22 2.94 -4.77
C GLY A 128 -0.72 2.57 -3.62
N LYS A 129 -0.79 3.45 -2.61
CA LYS A 129 -1.68 3.26 -1.46
C LYS A 129 -3.14 3.09 -1.90
N GLN A 130 -3.57 3.72 -2.99
CA GLN A 130 -4.91 3.56 -3.55
C GLN A 130 -5.25 2.12 -3.99
N HIS A 131 -4.25 1.33 -4.40
CA HIS A 131 -4.41 -0.09 -4.74
C HIS A 131 -4.13 -1.02 -3.55
N GLY A 132 -3.75 -0.44 -2.39
CA GLY A 132 -3.43 -1.16 -1.17
C GLY A 132 -1.96 -1.47 -0.94
N GLY A 133 -1.07 -1.05 -1.83
CA GLY A 133 0.37 -1.19 -1.64
C GLY A 133 0.97 -0.09 -0.74
N LEU A 134 2.30 -0.14 -0.59
CA LEU A 134 3.06 0.81 0.24
C LEU A 134 3.41 2.12 -0.49
N GLY A 135 3.39 2.12 -1.82
CA GLY A 135 3.61 3.29 -2.66
C GLY A 135 5.07 3.70 -2.84
N ILE A 136 6.04 2.81 -2.60
CA ILE A 136 7.46 3.12 -2.80
C ILE A 136 7.78 3.16 -4.30
N PRO A 137 8.24 4.29 -4.87
CA PRO A 137 8.56 4.36 -6.30
C PRO A 137 9.62 3.34 -6.71
N SER A 138 9.44 2.68 -7.86
CA SER A 138 10.46 1.82 -8.46
C SER A 138 11.37 2.67 -9.35
N LEU A 139 12.63 2.84 -8.96
CA LEU A 139 13.62 3.60 -9.72
C LEU A 139 13.83 2.99 -11.12
N SER A 140 13.79 1.66 -11.22
CA SER A 140 13.97 0.96 -12.49
C SER A 140 12.83 1.19 -13.50
N ALA A 141 11.65 1.63 -13.05
CA ALA A 141 10.54 2.00 -13.93
C ALA A 141 10.38 3.53 -14.06
N THR A 142 10.46 4.26 -12.94
CA THR A 142 10.21 5.71 -12.90
C THR A 142 11.32 6.53 -13.56
N ILE A 143 12.60 6.18 -13.38
CA ILE A 143 13.72 6.96 -13.95
C ILE A 143 13.74 6.88 -15.48
N PRO A 144 13.65 5.70 -16.12
CA PRO A 144 13.56 5.63 -17.59
C PRO A 144 12.36 6.41 -18.15
N MET A 145 11.21 6.38 -17.47
CA MET A 145 10.02 7.12 -17.88
C MET A 145 10.24 8.64 -17.82
N GLN A 146 10.83 9.15 -16.74
CA GLN A 146 11.17 10.57 -16.61
C GLN A 146 12.20 11.02 -17.66
N ARG A 147 13.21 10.18 -17.93
CA ARG A 147 14.18 10.42 -19.01
C ARG A 147 13.48 10.49 -20.36
N ARG A 148 12.56 9.57 -20.65
CA ARG A 148 11.77 9.55 -21.89
C ARG A 148 10.94 10.82 -22.06
N VAL A 149 10.18 11.22 -21.04
CA VAL A 149 9.37 12.46 -21.08
C VAL A 149 10.24 13.68 -21.38
N ARG A 150 11.43 13.76 -20.76
CA ARG A 150 12.39 14.83 -21.04
C ARG A 150 12.89 14.80 -22.48
N MET A 151 13.16 13.62 -23.03
CA MET A 151 13.63 13.50 -24.42
C MET A 151 12.54 13.85 -25.42
N VAL A 152 11.30 13.41 -25.20
CA VAL A 152 10.17 13.77 -26.08
C VAL A 152 10.01 15.30 -26.16
N LYS A 153 10.14 16.00 -25.02
CA LYS A 153 10.13 17.47 -24.99
C LYS A 153 11.28 18.11 -25.78
N LEU A 154 12.47 17.49 -25.78
CA LEU A 154 13.60 17.98 -26.59
C LEU A 154 13.38 17.72 -28.07
N LEU A 155 12.82 16.57 -28.44
CA LEU A 155 12.48 16.23 -29.83
C LEU A 155 11.40 17.16 -30.40
N SER A 156 10.47 17.62 -29.57
CA SER A 156 9.40 18.55 -29.97
C SER A 156 9.82 20.03 -29.91
N THR A 157 11.10 20.35 -29.68
CA THR A 157 11.54 21.74 -29.52
C THR A 157 11.55 22.51 -30.83
N GLN A 158 11.08 23.74 -30.81
CA GLN A 158 11.17 24.64 -31.96
C GLN A 158 12.48 25.44 -31.98
N CYS A 159 13.25 25.46 -30.88
CA CYS A 159 14.50 26.21 -30.78
C CYS A 159 15.56 25.71 -31.77
N ARG A 160 16.06 26.60 -32.63
CA ARG A 160 17.05 26.30 -33.68
C ARG A 160 18.31 25.62 -33.13
N VAL A 161 18.87 26.16 -32.03
CA VAL A 161 20.11 25.64 -31.42
C VAL A 161 19.92 24.20 -30.93
N LEU A 162 18.77 23.92 -30.29
CA LEU A 162 18.47 22.59 -29.76
C LEU A 162 18.16 21.58 -30.87
N ARG A 163 17.60 22.01 -32.01
CA ARG A 163 17.39 21.11 -33.17
C ARG A 163 18.71 20.59 -33.74
N ASN A 164 19.75 21.41 -33.78
CA ASN A 164 21.07 20.95 -34.22
C ASN A 164 21.61 19.83 -33.32
N VAL A 165 21.39 19.94 -32.01
CA VAL A 165 21.77 18.90 -31.04
C VAL A 165 20.94 17.62 -31.22
N VAL A 166 19.65 17.75 -31.51
CA VAL A 166 18.75 16.60 -31.72
C VAL A 166 19.10 15.82 -32.99
N ASN A 167 19.53 16.52 -34.04
CA ASN A 167 19.90 15.91 -35.33
C ASN A 167 21.28 15.22 -35.31
N ASP A 168 22.05 15.39 -34.23
CA ASP A 168 23.35 14.74 -34.08
C ASP A 168 23.25 13.22 -33.94
N SER A 169 24.16 12.49 -34.59
CA SER A 169 24.17 11.02 -34.59
C SER A 169 24.37 10.40 -33.20
N ALA A 170 25.08 11.08 -32.29
CA ALA A 170 25.25 10.66 -30.90
C ALA A 170 23.94 10.79 -30.11
N PHE A 171 23.11 11.78 -30.44
CA PHE A 171 21.78 11.93 -29.85
C PHE A 171 20.85 10.77 -30.24
N GLY A 172 20.95 10.29 -31.49
CA GLY A 172 20.19 9.12 -31.97
C GLY A 172 20.43 7.84 -31.15
N LYS A 173 21.65 7.62 -30.63
CA LYS A 173 21.94 6.49 -29.72
C LYS A 173 21.18 6.60 -28.40
N VAL A 174 21.14 7.80 -27.82
CA VAL A 174 20.43 8.07 -26.56
C VAL A 174 18.91 7.87 -26.72
N VAL A 175 18.35 8.28 -27.85
CA VAL A 175 16.94 8.07 -28.18
C VAL A 175 16.63 6.57 -28.23
N ARG A 176 17.42 5.76 -28.94
CA ARG A 176 17.21 4.30 -29.02
C ARG A 176 17.20 3.62 -27.65
N ASP A 177 18.15 3.96 -26.78
CA ASP A 177 18.24 3.37 -25.42
C ASP A 177 17.03 3.71 -24.53
N LEU A 178 16.41 4.87 -24.75
CA LEU A 178 15.25 5.36 -23.99
C LEU A 178 13.91 4.91 -24.60
N SER A 179 13.90 4.59 -25.89
CA SER A 179 12.75 3.99 -26.59
C SER A 179 12.49 2.54 -26.19
N LEU A 180 13.52 1.83 -25.69
CA LEU A 180 13.37 0.48 -25.15
C LEU A 180 12.22 0.39 -24.11
N PRO A 181 11.33 -0.60 -24.20
CA PRO A 181 10.12 -0.68 -23.38
C PRO A 181 10.45 -0.75 -21.90
N ILE A 182 9.65 -0.06 -21.10
CA ILE A 182 9.66 -0.17 -19.64
C ILE A 182 8.69 -1.28 -19.30
N ARG A 183 9.14 -2.28 -18.53
CA ARG A 183 8.32 -3.44 -18.19
C ARG A 183 8.10 -3.54 -16.68
N VAL A 184 6.86 -3.73 -16.28
CA VAL A 184 6.46 -4.03 -14.90
C VAL A 184 5.72 -5.35 -14.88
N HIS A 185 6.33 -6.37 -14.27
CA HIS A 185 5.75 -7.71 -14.13
C HIS A 185 5.10 -8.30 -15.40
N GLY A 186 5.72 -8.07 -16.57
CA GLY A 186 5.27 -8.57 -17.87
C GLY A 186 4.63 -7.50 -18.76
N SER A 187 3.97 -6.49 -18.18
CA SER A 187 3.30 -5.41 -18.91
C SER A 187 4.28 -4.35 -19.39
N CYS A 188 4.16 -3.94 -20.66
CA CYS A 188 4.85 -2.76 -21.19
C CYS A 188 4.11 -1.50 -20.75
N VAL A 189 4.85 -0.51 -20.24
CA VAL A 189 4.29 0.76 -19.76
C VAL A 189 5.00 1.93 -20.43
N ASN A 190 4.23 2.91 -20.87
CA ASN A 190 4.69 4.10 -21.58
C ASN A 190 4.29 5.39 -20.86
N THR A 191 3.16 5.36 -20.15
CA THR A 191 2.64 6.50 -19.38
C THR A 191 2.77 6.28 -17.87
N LYS A 192 2.62 7.36 -17.11
CA LYS A 192 2.66 7.29 -15.64
C LYS A 192 1.43 6.56 -15.10
N GLU A 193 0.31 6.74 -15.77
CA GLU A 193 -0.99 6.16 -15.46
C GLU A 193 -0.95 4.64 -15.69
N GLU A 194 -0.41 4.19 -16.82
CA GLU A 194 -0.14 2.77 -17.09
C GLU A 194 0.83 2.15 -16.06
N LEU A 195 1.86 2.90 -15.66
CA LEU A 195 2.80 2.42 -14.63
C LEU A 195 2.08 2.19 -13.29
N VAL A 196 1.21 3.12 -12.89
CA VAL A 196 0.42 3.01 -11.65
C VAL A 196 -0.55 1.83 -11.73
N ALA A 197 -1.27 1.69 -12.85
CA ALA A 197 -2.19 0.58 -13.09
C ALA A 197 -1.46 -0.76 -13.09
N ALA A 198 -0.34 -0.89 -13.80
CA ALA A 198 0.43 -2.14 -13.90
C ALA A 198 0.91 -2.65 -12.52
N TRP A 199 1.33 -1.75 -11.63
CA TRP A 199 1.67 -2.15 -10.25
C TRP A 199 0.44 -2.58 -9.45
N GLY A 200 -0.69 -1.88 -9.60
CA GLY A 200 -1.97 -2.23 -8.98
C GLY A 200 -2.47 -3.60 -9.43
N ASP A 201 -2.52 -3.82 -10.74
CA ASP A 201 -2.96 -5.08 -11.35
C ASP A 201 -2.03 -6.24 -10.94
N SER A 202 -0.72 -6.03 -10.96
CA SER A 202 0.25 -7.02 -10.49
C SER A 202 0.03 -7.38 -9.02
N LEU A 203 -0.38 -6.43 -8.17
CA LEU A 203 -0.73 -6.70 -6.78
C LEU A 203 -2.06 -7.48 -6.69
N HIS A 204 -3.10 -7.05 -7.39
CA HIS A 204 -4.43 -7.67 -7.34
C HIS A 204 -4.47 -9.07 -7.97
N ASN A 205 -3.57 -9.35 -8.91
CA ASN A 205 -3.42 -10.68 -9.50
C ASN A 205 -2.58 -11.63 -8.63
N SER A 206 -1.86 -11.11 -7.62
CA SER A 206 -1.12 -11.95 -6.67
C SER A 206 -2.06 -12.64 -5.67
N VAL A 207 -1.67 -13.83 -5.20
CA VAL A 207 -2.42 -14.61 -4.18
C VAL A 207 -2.64 -13.78 -2.91
N ASP A 208 -1.61 -13.04 -2.49
CA ASP A 208 -1.62 -12.27 -1.25
C ASP A 208 -2.39 -10.94 -1.39
N GLY A 209 -2.38 -10.32 -2.57
CA GLY A 209 -2.96 -9.01 -2.83
C GLY A 209 -4.36 -9.00 -3.44
N ARG A 210 -4.90 -10.14 -3.89
CA ARG A 210 -6.23 -10.24 -4.54
C ARG A 210 -7.36 -9.57 -3.75
N GLY A 211 -7.40 -9.79 -2.44
CA GLY A 211 -8.42 -9.19 -1.56
C GLY A 211 -8.32 -7.67 -1.41
N LEU A 212 -7.24 -7.05 -1.88
CA LEU A 212 -7.05 -5.59 -1.83
C LEU A 212 -7.74 -4.86 -2.98
N ARG A 213 -8.31 -5.57 -3.96
CA ARG A 213 -9.00 -4.94 -5.10
C ARG A 213 -10.18 -4.07 -4.67
N GLU A 214 -10.92 -4.50 -3.65
CA GLU A 214 -12.08 -3.76 -3.09
C GLU A 214 -11.70 -2.37 -2.55
N LEU A 215 -10.44 -2.17 -2.20
CA LEU A 215 -9.93 -0.95 -1.60
C LEU A 215 -9.97 0.25 -2.55
N VAL A 216 -9.91 0.00 -3.87
CA VAL A 216 -10.05 1.04 -4.90
C VAL A 216 -11.40 1.76 -4.75
N ALA A 217 -12.45 1.03 -4.40
CA ALA A 217 -13.78 1.57 -4.14
C ALA A 217 -13.98 2.09 -2.71
N SER A 218 -13.03 1.83 -1.79
CA SER A 218 -13.12 2.17 -0.36
C SER A 218 -11.83 2.81 0.19
N PRO A 219 -11.36 3.94 -0.39
CA PRO A 219 -10.06 4.53 -0.06
C PRO A 219 -9.92 4.97 1.41
N LEU A 220 -11.04 5.27 2.08
CA LEU A 220 -11.05 5.63 3.51
C LEU A 220 -10.45 4.52 4.40
N SER A 221 -10.53 3.26 3.95
CA SER A 221 -9.98 2.11 4.66
C SER A 221 -8.45 2.10 4.74
N ASN A 222 -7.77 2.99 4.01
CA ASN A 222 -6.31 3.18 4.05
C ASN A 222 -5.87 4.38 4.87
N ARG A 223 -6.79 5.14 5.47
CA ARG A 223 -6.41 6.38 6.15
C ARG A 223 -5.38 6.13 7.26
N TRP A 224 -5.44 5.01 7.99
CA TRP A 224 -4.42 4.63 8.98
C TRP A 224 -3.02 4.36 8.40
N LEU A 225 -2.91 4.05 7.10
CA LEU A 225 -1.65 3.88 6.36
C LEU A 225 -1.15 5.21 5.75
N VAL A 226 -2.07 6.13 5.45
CA VAL A 226 -1.76 7.46 4.92
C VAL A 226 -1.37 8.43 6.03
N PHE A 227 -2.09 8.40 7.15
CA PHE A 227 -1.92 9.26 8.33
C PHE A 227 -1.72 8.37 9.58
N PRO A 228 -0.51 7.82 9.77
CA PRO A 228 -0.21 6.84 10.80
C PRO A 228 0.20 7.46 12.15
N GLU A 229 0.11 8.77 12.33
CA GLU A 229 0.63 9.50 13.51
C GLU A 229 0.01 8.99 14.81
N ARG A 230 -1.27 8.63 14.75
CA ARG A 230 -2.06 8.07 15.87
C ARG A 230 -1.97 6.54 15.97
N VAL A 231 -1.27 5.88 15.06
CA VAL A 231 -1.17 4.41 15.01
C VAL A 231 0.13 3.96 15.69
N PHE A 232 0.00 3.13 16.72
CA PHE A 232 1.16 2.52 17.37
C PHE A 232 2.02 1.73 16.38
N SER A 233 3.35 1.89 16.45
CA SER A 233 4.32 1.26 15.54
C SER A 233 4.12 -0.25 15.37
N ARG A 234 3.77 -0.97 16.45
CA ARG A 234 3.47 -2.41 16.41
C ARG A 234 2.22 -2.71 15.58
N ILE A 235 1.15 -1.93 15.75
CA ILE A 235 -0.09 -2.08 14.98
C ILE A 235 0.14 -1.68 13.52
N PHE A 236 0.94 -0.65 13.26
CA PHE A 236 1.30 -0.25 11.91
C PHE A 236 1.99 -1.39 11.14
N ILE A 237 3.05 -1.96 11.73
CA ILE A 237 3.79 -3.09 11.12
C ILE A 237 2.87 -4.30 10.92
N ARG A 238 2.17 -4.73 11.97
CA ARG A 238 1.34 -5.94 11.91
C ARG A 238 0.10 -5.75 11.05
N GLY A 239 -0.45 -4.54 11.00
CA GLY A 239 -1.54 -4.17 10.11
C GLY A 239 -1.13 -4.32 8.65
N ILE A 240 0.07 -3.85 8.29
CA ILE A 240 0.66 -4.05 6.95
C ILE A 240 0.82 -5.54 6.64
N GLN A 241 1.35 -6.32 7.59
CA GLN A 241 1.48 -7.76 7.43
C GLN A 241 0.13 -8.45 7.23
N LEU A 242 -0.89 -8.11 8.02
CA LEU A 242 -2.25 -8.63 7.87
C LEU A 242 -2.85 -8.24 6.50
N ARG A 243 -2.69 -6.98 6.09
CA ARG A 243 -3.27 -6.42 4.86
C ARG A 243 -2.83 -7.18 3.62
N CYS A 244 -1.59 -7.66 3.56
CA CYS A 244 -1.08 -8.47 2.44
C CYS A 244 -0.87 -9.95 2.80
N ASN A 245 -1.63 -10.49 3.78
CA ASN A 245 -1.56 -11.91 4.16
C ASN A 245 -0.14 -12.43 4.49
N LEU A 246 0.72 -11.58 5.03
CA LEU A 246 2.14 -11.87 5.32
C LEU A 246 2.36 -12.48 6.70
N LEU A 247 1.32 -12.58 7.53
CA LEU A 247 1.39 -13.27 8.81
C LEU A 247 1.64 -14.77 8.58
N ARG A 248 2.41 -15.39 9.49
CA ARG A 248 2.84 -16.78 9.36
C ARG A 248 1.63 -17.72 9.51
N THR A 249 1.46 -18.63 8.55
CA THR A 249 0.54 -19.77 8.65
C THR A 249 1.18 -20.99 8.00
N ARG A 250 0.70 -22.21 8.27
CA ARG A 250 1.25 -23.41 7.61
C ARG A 250 1.09 -23.36 6.09
N VAL A 251 -0.05 -22.89 5.56
CA VAL A 251 -0.24 -22.69 4.11
C VAL A 251 0.82 -21.75 3.52
N ARG A 252 1.15 -20.66 4.22
CA ARG A 252 2.19 -19.73 3.76
C ARG A 252 3.59 -20.33 3.88
N SER A 253 3.89 -21.01 4.99
CA SER A 253 5.19 -21.65 5.21
C SER A 253 5.47 -22.76 4.19
N ALA A 254 4.46 -23.53 3.79
CA ALA A 254 4.58 -24.58 2.79
C ALA A 254 5.02 -24.07 1.40
N ARG A 255 4.83 -22.77 1.08
CA ARG A 255 5.33 -22.17 -0.17
C ARG A 255 6.87 -22.20 -0.29
N HIS A 256 7.58 -22.32 0.83
CA HIS A 256 9.04 -22.27 0.91
C HIS A 256 9.66 -23.52 1.55
N GLY A 257 8.84 -24.48 1.98
CA GLY A 257 9.33 -25.70 2.58
C GLY A 257 9.80 -26.69 1.52
N HIS A 258 10.82 -27.48 1.85
CA HIS A 258 11.04 -28.76 1.20
C HIS A 258 9.84 -29.66 1.56
N GLY A 259 9.32 -30.43 0.60
CA GLY A 259 8.06 -31.19 0.74
C GLY A 259 7.94 -31.97 2.06
N GLY A 260 6.71 -32.10 2.59
CA GLY A 260 6.41 -32.87 3.81
C GLY A 260 5.81 -32.08 4.98
N GLN A 261 5.71 -30.74 4.91
CA GLN A 261 5.02 -29.96 5.93
C GLN A 261 3.51 -29.98 5.74
N THR A 262 2.77 -30.43 6.76
CA THR A 262 1.31 -30.38 6.76
C THR A 262 0.80 -28.93 6.66
N ILE A 263 -0.18 -28.72 5.79
CA ILE A 263 -0.89 -27.43 5.66
C ILE A 263 -2.12 -27.34 6.57
N LEU A 264 -2.49 -28.44 7.23
CA LEU A 264 -3.71 -28.51 8.04
C LEU A 264 -3.60 -27.63 9.29
N CYS A 265 -4.74 -27.14 9.76
CA CYS A 265 -4.86 -26.29 10.94
C CYS A 265 -4.28 -26.97 12.17
N ARG A 266 -3.42 -26.26 12.93
CA ARG A 266 -2.95 -26.73 14.24
C ARG A 266 -4.06 -26.99 15.24
N GLY A 267 -5.25 -26.42 15.02
CA GLY A 267 -6.43 -26.70 15.83
C GLY A 267 -7.17 -27.99 15.48
N ASN A 268 -6.58 -28.86 14.67
CA ASN A 268 -7.11 -30.18 14.31
C ASN A 268 -8.55 -30.18 13.77
N CYS A 269 -8.95 -29.09 13.10
CA CYS A 269 -10.29 -28.96 12.51
C CYS A 269 -10.38 -29.43 11.05
N GLY A 270 -9.35 -30.10 10.54
CA GLY A 270 -9.27 -30.62 9.17
C GLY A 270 -9.11 -29.59 8.04
N GLN A 271 -9.20 -28.29 8.32
CA GLN A 271 -9.09 -27.23 7.30
C GLN A 271 -7.65 -26.77 7.08
N PRO A 272 -7.28 -26.26 5.89
CA PRO A 272 -5.99 -25.63 5.68
C PRO A 272 -5.77 -24.39 6.58
N GLU A 273 -4.61 -24.31 7.23
CA GLU A 273 -4.22 -23.18 8.08
C GLU A 273 -3.87 -21.95 7.23
N SER A 274 -4.91 -21.22 6.83
CA SER A 274 -4.82 -19.92 6.18
C SER A 274 -5.29 -18.82 7.13
N LEU A 275 -4.95 -17.56 6.82
CA LEU A 275 -5.47 -16.43 7.59
C LEU A 275 -6.99 -16.32 7.50
N VAL A 276 -7.57 -16.62 6.33
CA VAL A 276 -9.02 -16.65 6.16
C VAL A 276 -9.62 -17.66 7.13
N HIS A 277 -9.11 -18.89 7.17
CA HIS A 277 -9.58 -19.91 8.11
C HIS A 277 -9.45 -19.46 9.57
N ILE A 278 -8.26 -19.05 10.00
CA ILE A 278 -7.98 -18.61 11.38
C ILE A 278 -8.90 -17.47 11.80
N LEU A 279 -9.14 -16.50 10.91
CA LEU A 279 -9.83 -15.26 11.25
C LEU A 279 -11.33 -15.30 11.01
N GLN A 280 -11.87 -16.35 10.39
CA GLN A 280 -13.28 -16.41 9.99
C GLN A 280 -14.00 -17.66 10.48
N SER A 281 -13.36 -18.84 10.50
CA SER A 281 -14.07 -20.10 10.74
C SER A 281 -13.46 -21.03 11.80
N CYS A 282 -12.19 -20.89 12.15
CA CYS A 282 -11.51 -21.82 13.08
C CYS A 282 -12.18 -21.88 14.47
N TRP A 283 -12.59 -23.07 14.94
CA TRP A 283 -13.29 -23.17 16.23
C TRP A 283 -12.47 -22.62 17.42
N ILE A 284 -11.14 -22.79 17.43
CA ILE A 284 -10.23 -22.22 18.45
C ILE A 284 -10.38 -20.71 18.61
N THR A 285 -10.69 -20.00 17.53
CA THR A 285 -10.76 -18.54 17.55
C THR A 285 -12.18 -18.00 17.65
N HIS A 286 -13.19 -18.85 17.89
CA HIS A 286 -14.59 -18.44 17.97
C HIS A 286 -14.80 -17.21 18.86
N ASP A 287 -14.39 -17.29 20.13
CA ASP A 287 -14.63 -16.21 21.09
C ASP A 287 -13.86 -14.94 20.73
N ALA A 288 -12.63 -15.09 20.20
CA ALA A 288 -11.84 -13.96 19.74
C ALA A 288 -12.47 -13.28 18.50
N ARG A 289 -13.18 -14.03 17.64
CA ARG A 289 -13.94 -13.46 16.53
C ARG A 289 -15.18 -12.72 17.02
N CYS A 290 -15.93 -13.29 17.97
CA CYS A 290 -17.07 -12.61 18.60
C CYS A 290 -16.62 -11.33 19.32
N ALA A 291 -15.50 -11.38 20.05
CA ALA A 291 -14.93 -10.20 20.70
C ALA A 291 -14.47 -9.12 19.71
N ARG A 292 -13.92 -9.49 18.55
CA ARG A 292 -13.59 -8.55 17.46
C ARG A 292 -14.85 -7.86 16.94
N HIS A 293 -15.88 -8.66 16.62
CA HIS A 293 -17.17 -8.16 16.15
C HIS A 293 -17.79 -7.17 17.15
N ASN A 294 -17.95 -7.59 18.41
CA ASN A 294 -18.59 -6.80 19.45
C ASN A 294 -17.84 -5.51 19.75
N ARG A 295 -16.50 -5.49 19.62
CA ARG A 295 -15.72 -4.25 19.77
C ARG A 295 -16.08 -3.22 18.71
N VAL A 296 -16.26 -3.65 17.47
CA VAL A 296 -16.63 -2.75 16.37
C VAL A 296 -18.06 -2.25 16.57
N ALA A 297 -19.01 -3.12 16.91
CA ALA A 297 -20.39 -2.74 17.20
C ALA A 297 -20.50 -1.75 18.37
N ARG A 298 -19.83 -2.04 19.50
CA ARG A 298 -19.83 -1.14 20.68
C ARG A 298 -19.20 0.22 20.40
N GLU A 299 -18.11 0.28 19.64
CA GLU A 299 -17.53 1.57 19.26
C GLU A 299 -18.48 2.34 18.33
N LEU A 300 -19.13 1.67 17.37
CA LEU A 300 -20.13 2.31 16.53
C LEU A 300 -21.29 2.87 17.36
N ALA A 301 -21.84 2.08 18.28
CA ALA A 301 -22.90 2.51 19.20
C ALA A 301 -22.49 3.75 20.00
N LYS A 302 -21.28 3.74 20.59
CA LYS A 302 -20.71 4.88 21.31
C LYS A 302 -20.63 6.14 20.46
N ARG A 303 -20.25 6.02 19.19
CA ARG A 303 -20.13 7.16 18.27
C ARG A 303 -21.49 7.69 17.84
N LEU A 304 -22.47 6.82 17.61
CA LEU A 304 -23.85 7.21 17.31
C LEU A 304 -24.51 7.91 18.50
N ARG A 305 -24.33 7.42 19.73
CA ARG A 305 -24.83 8.09 20.94
C ARG A 305 -24.29 9.52 21.09
N ARG A 306 -23.01 9.73 20.78
CA ARG A 306 -22.39 11.08 20.78
C ARG A 306 -22.96 12.01 19.70
N LEU A 307 -23.57 11.47 18.65
CA LEU A 307 -24.29 12.22 17.62
C LEU A 307 -25.77 12.44 17.98
N GLY A 308 -26.20 12.08 19.20
CA GLY A 308 -27.57 12.26 19.67
C GLY A 308 -28.53 11.13 19.26
N TYR A 309 -28.05 9.99 18.78
CA TYR A 309 -28.90 8.82 18.56
C TYR A 309 -29.21 8.10 19.87
N THR A 310 -30.44 7.67 20.05
CA THR A 310 -30.79 6.62 21.01
C THR A 310 -30.40 5.28 20.39
N VAL A 311 -29.48 4.55 21.03
CA VAL A 311 -28.94 3.31 20.46
C VAL A 311 -29.22 2.12 21.38
N PHE A 312 -29.97 1.15 20.85
CA PHE A 312 -30.23 -0.13 21.46
C PHE A 312 -29.23 -1.16 20.95
N GLU A 313 -28.57 -1.87 21.87
CA GLU A 313 -27.65 -2.96 21.56
C GLU A 313 -28.37 -4.29 21.78
N GLU A 314 -28.35 -5.18 20.77
CA GLU A 314 -28.92 -6.51 20.87
C GLU A 314 -30.41 -6.57 21.34
N LEU A 315 -31.22 -5.58 20.94
CA LEU A 315 -32.66 -5.55 21.26
C LEU A 315 -33.34 -6.81 20.72
N ARG A 316 -34.07 -7.52 21.58
CA ARG A 316 -34.87 -8.68 21.19
C ARG A 316 -36.26 -8.22 20.75
N ALA A 317 -36.57 -8.41 19.47
CA ALA A 317 -37.88 -8.14 18.90
C ALA A 317 -38.60 -9.48 18.67
N PRO A 318 -39.66 -9.80 19.43
CA PRO A 318 -40.43 -11.03 19.27
C PRO A 318 -41.07 -11.12 17.88
N THR A 319 -41.06 -12.32 17.30
CA THR A 319 -41.77 -12.66 16.05
C THR A 319 -42.85 -13.70 16.34
N SER A 320 -43.59 -14.11 15.32
CA SER A 320 -44.67 -15.12 15.47
C SER A 320 -44.17 -16.46 16.04
N THR A 321 -42.93 -16.84 15.70
CA THR A 321 -42.34 -18.16 16.01
C THR A 321 -41.07 -18.09 16.86
N SER A 322 -40.46 -16.92 17.03
CA SER A 322 -39.17 -16.76 17.69
C SER A 322 -38.92 -15.29 18.08
N PHE A 323 -37.69 -14.81 17.97
CA PHE A 323 -37.32 -13.41 18.06
C PHE A 323 -36.18 -13.10 17.09
N ILE A 324 -36.10 -11.84 16.66
CA ILE A 324 -34.93 -11.31 15.96
C ILE A 324 -34.11 -10.41 16.89
N LYS A 325 -32.78 -10.44 16.72
CA LYS A 325 -31.83 -9.68 17.52
C LYS A 325 -30.78 -9.04 16.61
N PRO A 326 -31.02 -7.86 16.04
CA PRO A 326 -29.98 -7.11 15.35
C PRO A 326 -28.90 -6.65 16.32
N ASP A 327 -27.68 -6.44 15.82
CA ASP A 327 -26.59 -5.95 16.67
C ASP A 327 -26.90 -4.58 17.28
N LEU A 328 -27.37 -3.64 16.45
CA LEU A 328 -27.67 -2.27 16.84
C LEU A 328 -28.95 -1.77 16.18
N ILE A 329 -29.72 -0.97 16.93
CA ILE A 329 -30.80 -0.14 16.40
C ILE A 329 -30.54 1.29 16.85
N ALA A 330 -30.34 2.20 15.90
CA ALA A 330 -30.12 3.61 16.16
C ALA A 330 -31.35 4.43 15.77
N VAL A 331 -31.94 5.13 16.72
CA VAL A 331 -33.15 5.94 16.56
C VAL A 331 -32.81 7.41 16.70
N ARG A 332 -33.30 8.23 15.76
CA ARG A 332 -33.22 9.69 15.80
C ARG A 332 -34.34 10.27 14.93
N GLU A 333 -35.02 11.32 15.41
CA GLU A 333 -36.06 12.04 14.64
C GLU A 333 -37.12 11.07 14.07
N ARG A 334 -37.66 10.18 14.93
CA ARG A 334 -38.66 9.14 14.57
C ARG A 334 -38.22 8.17 13.47
N ARG A 335 -36.92 8.13 13.14
CA ARG A 335 -36.34 7.18 12.19
C ARG A 335 -35.43 6.19 12.90
N ALA A 336 -35.74 4.91 12.74
CA ALA A 336 -34.91 3.81 13.21
C ALA A 336 -34.00 3.28 12.09
N THR A 337 -32.73 3.05 12.40
CA THR A 337 -31.78 2.38 11.52
C THR A 337 -31.27 1.10 12.18
N VAL A 338 -31.55 -0.04 11.57
CA VAL A 338 -31.01 -1.35 11.97
C VAL A 338 -29.62 -1.50 11.37
N ILE A 339 -28.61 -1.71 12.23
CA ILE A 339 -27.21 -1.79 11.82
C ILE A 339 -26.64 -3.12 12.31
N ASP A 340 -26.50 -4.05 11.38
CA ASP A 340 -25.97 -5.38 11.65
C ASP A 340 -24.50 -5.44 11.17
N VAL A 341 -23.58 -5.60 12.11
CA VAL A 341 -22.15 -5.56 11.88
C VAL A 341 -21.68 -6.92 11.36
N SER A 342 -20.68 -6.93 10.49
CA SER A 342 -20.05 -8.17 10.06
C SER A 342 -18.62 -8.00 9.64
N ILE A 343 -17.79 -8.94 10.09
CA ILE A 343 -16.40 -9.04 9.70
C ILE A 343 -16.22 -10.24 8.78
N VAL A 344 -16.00 -10.00 7.48
CA VAL A 344 -16.10 -11.01 6.42
C VAL A 344 -14.77 -11.34 5.75
N SER A 345 -14.74 -12.43 5.00
CA SER A 345 -13.69 -12.74 4.03
C SER A 345 -13.69 -11.75 2.86
N ASP A 346 -12.53 -11.58 2.23
CA ASP A 346 -12.40 -10.79 0.99
C ASP A 346 -13.38 -11.30 -0.09
N GLY A 347 -14.01 -10.41 -0.85
CA GLY A 347 -14.93 -10.76 -1.95
C GLY A 347 -16.36 -11.11 -1.53
N ARG A 348 -16.65 -11.24 -0.23
CA ARG A 348 -17.99 -11.63 0.28
C ARG A 348 -18.92 -10.44 0.59
N GLY A 349 -18.45 -9.21 0.41
CA GLY A 349 -19.19 -8.01 0.83
C GLY A 349 -20.59 -7.88 0.24
N VAL A 350 -20.74 -8.08 -1.08
CA VAL A 350 -22.03 -8.00 -1.78
C VAL A 350 -23.00 -9.09 -1.32
N THR A 351 -22.52 -10.33 -1.23
CA THR A 351 -23.33 -11.47 -0.78
C THR A 351 -23.88 -11.24 0.62
N VAL A 352 -23.01 -10.89 1.58
CA VAL A 352 -23.42 -10.66 2.98
C VAL A 352 -24.31 -9.42 3.11
N TRP A 353 -24.10 -8.40 2.27
CA TRP A 353 -24.98 -7.23 2.23
C TRP A 353 -26.40 -7.63 1.83
N ASN A 354 -26.54 -8.39 0.75
CA ASN A 354 -27.84 -8.84 0.26
C ASN A 354 -28.52 -9.79 1.24
N GLU A 355 -27.79 -10.76 1.79
CA GLU A 355 -28.31 -11.69 2.82
C GLU A 355 -28.85 -10.93 4.05
N LYS A 356 -28.13 -9.91 4.53
CA LYS A 356 -28.60 -9.10 5.67
C LYS A 356 -29.76 -8.19 5.31
N LYS A 357 -29.74 -7.56 4.13
CA LYS A 357 -30.86 -6.75 3.64
C LYS A 357 -32.13 -7.58 3.49
N GLN A 358 -32.03 -8.78 2.93
CA GLN A 358 -33.14 -9.71 2.82
C GLN A 358 -33.62 -10.18 4.20
N LYS A 359 -32.68 -10.57 5.07
CA LYS A 359 -33.02 -11.03 6.42
C LYS A 359 -33.76 -9.98 7.21
N TYR A 360 -33.26 -8.75 7.33
CA TYR A 360 -33.92 -7.76 8.20
C TYR A 360 -35.02 -6.97 7.46
N GLY A 361 -35.00 -6.95 6.14
CA GLY A 361 -35.98 -6.24 5.31
C GLY A 361 -37.30 -6.98 5.09
N ALA A 362 -37.47 -8.21 5.58
CA ALA A 362 -38.77 -8.87 5.53
C ALA A 362 -39.79 -8.14 6.44
N ASP A 363 -41.04 -8.07 5.99
CA ASP A 363 -42.09 -7.28 6.66
C ASP A 363 -42.32 -7.74 8.09
N GLU A 364 -42.34 -9.06 8.34
CA GLU A 364 -42.49 -9.63 9.69
C GLU A 364 -41.46 -9.06 10.68
N PHE A 365 -40.19 -8.98 10.28
CA PHE A 365 -39.13 -8.50 11.16
C PHE A 365 -39.14 -6.98 11.32
N SER A 366 -39.50 -6.27 10.26
CA SER A 366 -39.64 -4.81 10.34
C SER A 366 -40.77 -4.44 11.31
N LEU A 367 -41.91 -5.13 11.22
CA LEU A 367 -43.03 -4.98 12.15
C LEU A 367 -42.65 -5.37 13.59
N ALA A 368 -41.96 -6.50 13.77
CA ALA A 368 -41.49 -6.93 15.09
C ALA A 368 -40.58 -5.88 15.75
N ILE A 369 -39.65 -5.30 14.99
CA ILE A 369 -38.74 -4.27 15.49
C ILE A 369 -39.49 -2.99 15.85
N ILE A 370 -40.40 -2.52 15.00
CA ILE A 370 -41.22 -1.33 15.27
C ILE A 370 -42.06 -1.53 16.53
N SER A 371 -42.76 -2.66 16.63
CA SER A 371 -43.56 -3.01 17.81
C SER A 371 -42.72 -3.05 19.09
N ALA A 372 -41.52 -3.64 19.04
CA ALA A 372 -40.62 -3.69 20.17
C ALA A 372 -40.12 -2.29 20.59
N LEU A 373 -39.88 -1.39 19.63
CA LEU A 373 -39.51 0.01 19.90
C LEU A 373 -40.68 0.79 20.51
N HIS A 374 -41.91 0.61 20.02
CA HIS A 374 -43.10 1.24 20.58
C HIS A 374 -43.35 0.79 22.03
N ALA A 375 -43.18 -0.50 22.32
CA ALA A 375 -43.35 -1.05 23.66
C ALA A 375 -42.39 -0.44 24.71
N ILE A 376 -41.24 0.08 24.27
CA ILE A 376 -40.26 0.77 25.13
C ILE A 376 -40.33 2.31 25.01
N GLY A 377 -41.43 2.83 24.47
CA GLY A 377 -41.71 4.27 24.37
C GLY A 377 -40.93 4.99 23.27
N CYS A 378 -40.39 4.28 22.28
CA CYS A 378 -39.69 4.87 21.13
C CYS A 378 -40.56 4.83 19.88
N ASP A 379 -41.25 5.94 19.62
CA ASP A 379 -42.13 6.08 18.44
C ASP A 379 -41.32 6.29 17.15
N VAL A 380 -41.62 5.51 16.11
CA VAL A 380 -40.85 5.47 14.86
C VAL A 380 -41.75 5.36 13.63
N ASP A 381 -41.53 6.25 12.66
CA ASP A 381 -42.29 6.30 11.41
C ASP A 381 -41.62 5.46 10.31
N PHE A 382 -40.28 5.36 10.35
CA PHE A 382 -39.50 4.73 9.30
C PHE A 382 -38.42 3.82 9.87
N LEU A 383 -38.35 2.59 9.35
CA LEU A 383 -37.27 1.65 9.62
C LEU A 383 -36.39 1.46 8.39
N VAL A 384 -35.08 1.65 8.53
CA VAL A 384 -34.11 1.44 7.45
C VAL A 384 -33.05 0.43 7.87
N HIS A 385 -32.78 -0.54 7.00
CA HIS A 385 -31.74 -1.53 7.23
C HIS A 385 -30.42 -1.09 6.60
N GLN A 386 -29.34 -0.99 7.38
CA GLN A 386 -28.01 -0.61 6.88
C GLN A 386 -26.92 -1.52 7.45
N PRO A 387 -26.60 -2.64 6.78
CA PRO A 387 -25.53 -3.52 7.21
C PRO A 387 -24.16 -2.82 7.26
N MET A 388 -23.37 -3.10 8.29
CA MET A 388 -21.99 -2.61 8.38
C MET A 388 -20.97 -3.73 8.16
N ILE A 389 -20.42 -3.79 6.96
CA ILE A 389 -19.53 -4.87 6.54
C ILE A 389 -18.11 -4.36 6.40
N ILE A 390 -17.18 -5.03 7.09
CA ILE A 390 -15.74 -4.78 7.03
C ILE A 390 -15.04 -6.12 6.77
N SER A 391 -14.03 -6.17 5.90
CA SER A 391 -13.25 -7.41 5.74
C SER A 391 -12.36 -7.67 6.96
N TYR A 392 -11.89 -8.91 7.16
CA TYR A 392 -10.92 -9.20 8.23
C TYR A 392 -9.60 -8.40 8.08
N ARG A 393 -9.31 -7.90 6.88
CA ARG A 393 -8.18 -7.01 6.59
C ARG A 393 -8.46 -5.55 6.92
N GLY A 394 -9.67 -5.19 7.34
CA GLY A 394 -10.09 -3.82 7.65
C GLY A 394 -10.44 -2.99 6.43
N ILE A 395 -11.09 -3.57 5.42
CA ILE A 395 -11.59 -2.85 4.24
C ILE A 395 -13.11 -2.72 4.37
N TYR A 396 -13.64 -1.50 4.35
CA TYR A 396 -15.08 -1.30 4.30
C TYR A 396 -15.64 -1.77 2.98
N PHE A 397 -16.80 -2.43 3.02
CA PHE A 397 -17.64 -2.52 1.85
C PHE A 397 -18.14 -1.10 1.47
N PRO A 398 -18.06 -0.67 0.20
CA PRO A 398 -18.35 0.71 -0.19
C PRO A 398 -19.74 1.22 0.25
N GLN A 399 -20.76 0.37 0.14
CA GLN A 399 -22.14 0.69 0.53
C GLN A 399 -22.25 0.89 2.04
N SER A 400 -21.58 0.05 2.84
CA SER A 400 -21.51 0.22 4.30
C SER A 400 -20.81 1.52 4.68
N ALA A 401 -19.72 1.89 4.01
CA ALA A 401 -19.05 3.17 4.29
C ALA A 401 -19.96 4.37 3.97
N LYS A 402 -20.67 4.34 2.83
CA LYS A 402 -21.66 5.37 2.47
C LYS A 402 -22.79 5.46 3.50
N ALA A 403 -23.34 4.32 3.92
CA ALA A 403 -24.41 4.26 4.90
C ALA A 403 -23.99 4.85 6.26
N VAL A 404 -22.83 4.47 6.76
CA VAL A 404 -22.28 4.95 8.04
C VAL A 404 -22.02 6.46 7.99
N ILE A 405 -21.50 6.99 6.87
CA ILE A 405 -21.35 8.45 6.67
C ILE A 405 -22.71 9.14 6.61
N GLY A 406 -23.71 8.52 5.99
CA GLY A 406 -25.08 9.01 5.94
C GLY A 406 -25.75 9.12 7.31
N LEU A 407 -25.26 8.40 8.32
CA LEU A 407 -25.67 8.53 9.73
C LEU A 407 -24.93 9.66 10.48
N GLY A 408 -24.23 10.54 9.76
CA GLY A 408 -23.50 11.68 10.33
C GLY A 408 -22.10 11.34 10.87
N LEU A 409 -21.61 10.12 10.68
CA LEU A 409 -20.28 9.74 11.16
C LEU A 409 -19.18 10.28 10.25
N SER A 410 -18.16 10.88 10.86
CA SER A 410 -17.02 11.44 10.13
C SER A 410 -16.21 10.37 9.38
N LYS A 411 -15.53 10.77 8.31
CA LYS A 411 -14.54 9.93 7.59
C LYS A 411 -13.43 9.40 8.50
N VAL A 412 -13.08 10.13 9.57
CA VAL A 412 -12.11 9.69 10.57
C VAL A 412 -12.68 8.51 11.37
N THR A 413 -13.94 8.59 11.79
CA THR A 413 -14.61 7.49 12.50
C THR A 413 -14.66 6.21 11.68
N VAL A 414 -14.98 6.31 10.37
CA VAL A 414 -14.96 5.16 9.46
C VAL A 414 -13.57 4.50 9.42
N SER A 415 -12.51 5.31 9.36
CA SER A 415 -11.14 4.80 9.43
C SER A 415 -10.81 4.15 10.78
N ASP A 416 -11.25 4.74 11.89
CA ASP A 416 -11.00 4.19 13.23
C ASP A 416 -11.67 2.82 13.39
N LEU A 417 -12.87 2.64 12.85
CA LEU A 417 -13.56 1.35 12.82
C LEU A 417 -12.80 0.31 11.98
N CYS A 418 -12.20 0.70 10.84
CA CYS A 418 -11.31 -0.19 10.08
C CYS A 418 -10.13 -0.66 10.93
N LEU A 419 -9.49 0.29 11.63
CA LEU A 419 -8.33 0.00 12.45
C LEU A 419 -8.70 -0.90 13.63
N LEU A 420 -9.88 -0.71 14.23
CA LEU A 420 -10.40 -1.61 15.25
C LEU A 420 -10.63 -3.02 14.73
N ALA A 421 -11.16 -3.18 13.50
CA ALA A 421 -11.29 -4.48 12.86
C ALA A 421 -9.91 -5.14 12.63
N ILE A 422 -8.91 -4.38 12.18
CA ILE A 422 -7.51 -4.85 12.03
C ILE A 422 -6.94 -5.31 13.37
N VAL A 423 -7.05 -4.47 14.41
CA VAL A 423 -6.56 -4.80 15.76
C VAL A 423 -7.26 -6.05 16.29
N GLY A 424 -8.57 -6.17 16.09
CA GLY A 424 -9.31 -7.36 16.45
C GLY A 424 -8.83 -8.60 15.70
N SER A 425 -8.63 -8.53 14.39
CA SER A 425 -8.08 -9.64 13.59
C SER A 425 -6.68 -10.05 14.04
N LEU A 426 -5.81 -9.09 14.38
CA LEU A 426 -4.49 -9.39 14.93
C LEU A 426 -4.57 -10.11 16.28
N ARG A 427 -5.52 -9.73 17.14
CA ARG A 427 -5.76 -10.43 18.41
C ARG A 427 -6.31 -11.84 18.20
N THR A 428 -7.25 -12.01 17.27
CA THR A 428 -7.77 -13.34 16.87
C THR A 428 -6.64 -14.26 16.40
N TYR A 429 -5.73 -13.74 15.57
CA TYR A 429 -4.54 -14.47 15.15
C TYR A 429 -3.59 -14.79 16.32
N ASP A 430 -3.37 -13.85 17.24
CA ASP A 430 -2.52 -14.10 18.42
C ASP A 430 -3.12 -15.17 19.34
N THR A 431 -4.44 -15.17 19.53
CA THR A 431 -5.16 -16.21 20.27
C THR A 431 -4.96 -17.57 19.62
N PHE A 432 -5.12 -17.66 18.29
CA PHE A 432 -4.85 -18.90 17.57
C PHE A 432 -3.43 -19.40 17.80
N MET A 433 -2.44 -18.50 17.63
CA MET A 433 -1.05 -18.86 17.81
C MET A 433 -0.82 -19.38 19.23
N ARG A 434 -1.19 -18.63 20.27
CA ARG A 434 -1.05 -19.06 21.68
C ARG A 434 -1.76 -20.37 21.99
N GLY A 435 -2.97 -20.56 21.47
CA GLY A 435 -3.77 -21.76 21.70
C GLY A 435 -3.26 -23.01 20.98
N THR A 436 -2.31 -22.86 20.05
CA THR A 436 -1.76 -23.95 19.23
C THR A 436 -0.26 -24.18 19.42
N TRP A 437 0.38 -23.40 20.30
CA TRP A 437 1.68 -23.77 20.88
C TRP A 437 1.42 -24.78 22.00
N ARG A 438 1.24 -26.05 21.61
CA ARG A 438 1.33 -27.21 22.50
C ARG A 438 2.25 -28.23 21.84
#